data_AF-A0A916I192-F1
#
_entry.id   AF-A0A916I192-F1
#
_cell.length_a   1.000
_cell.length_b   1.000
_cell.length_c   1.000
_cell.angle_alpha   90.00
_cell.angle_beta   90.00
_cell.angle_gamma   90.00
#
_symmetry.space_group_name_H-M   'P 1'
#
loop_
_entity.id
_entity.type
_entity.pdbx_description
1 polymer ?
#
loop_
_entity_poly.entity_id
_entity_poly.type
_entity_poly.pdbx_seq_one_letter_code
_entity_poly.pdbx_strand_id
1 'polypeptide(L)'
;MTTWTSEELNKIGTAEELQIASLRHDGTLRKPVIIWVVRVGDELYVRSVNGRTSAWFRGVRTRQEGQIRAGGVVKDVTFVEESDSNINDQIDAAYATKYRRYAASIINSIISPEACSATIKLVPRSTSSQFNNCYNVPSRKSKRSGTLYTAPAPSTTDYLSLITVCYLIRACS
;
A
#
# COMPACT_ATOMS: atom_id res chain seq x y z
N MET A 1 21.18 1.71 -3.16
CA MET A 1 19.83 2.11 -3.59
C MET A 1 18.90 0.95 -3.30
N THR A 2 17.80 1.17 -2.58
CA THR A 2 16.78 0.13 -2.43
C THR A 2 15.96 0.07 -3.70
N THR A 3 15.93 -1.11 -4.31
CA THR A 3 15.07 -1.43 -5.44
C THR A 3 14.06 -2.49 -5.01
N TRP A 4 12.94 -2.56 -5.71
CA TRP A 4 12.00 -3.66 -5.52
C TRP A 4 12.63 -4.97 -5.99
N THR A 5 12.39 -6.07 -5.29
CA THR A 5 12.69 -7.39 -5.83
C THR A 5 11.56 -7.83 -6.77
N SER A 6 11.86 -8.69 -7.75
CA SER A 6 10.83 -9.24 -8.63
C SER A 6 9.74 -10.00 -7.86
N GLU A 7 10.11 -10.65 -6.75
CA GLU A 7 9.16 -11.33 -5.86
C GLU A 7 8.21 -10.33 -5.18
N GLU A 8 8.74 -9.21 -4.66
CA GLU A 8 7.93 -8.16 -4.06
C GLU A 8 6.99 -7.54 -5.08
N LEU A 9 7.49 -7.21 -6.27
CA LEU A 9 6.69 -6.68 -7.38
C LEU A 9 5.58 -7.64 -7.80
N ASN A 10 5.87 -8.95 -7.84
CA ASN A 10 4.86 -9.95 -8.16
C ASN A 10 3.79 -10.02 -7.07
N LYS A 11 4.19 -10.17 -5.80
CA LYS A 11 3.25 -10.26 -4.66
C LYS A 11 2.35 -9.04 -4.56
N ILE A 12 2.93 -7.84 -4.63
CA ILE A 12 2.19 -6.58 -4.55
C ILE A 12 1.35 -6.36 -5.82
N GLY A 13 1.93 -6.65 -6.99
CA GLY A 13 1.25 -6.50 -8.28
C GLY A 13 0.03 -7.41 -8.44
N THR A 14 0.07 -8.62 -7.87
CA THR A 14 -1.09 -9.55 -7.84
C THR A 14 -2.09 -9.26 -6.74
N ALA A 15 -1.73 -8.45 -5.73
CA ALA A 15 -2.63 -8.15 -4.63
C ALA A 15 -3.79 -7.28 -5.11
N GLU A 16 -5.01 -7.62 -4.69
CA GLU A 16 -6.21 -6.83 -4.99
C GLU A 16 -6.19 -5.48 -4.26
N GLU A 17 -5.70 -5.51 -3.03
CA GLU A 17 -5.72 -4.40 -2.10
C GLU A 17 -4.31 -4.09 -1.59
N LEU A 18 -4.01 -2.81 -1.48
CA LEU A 18 -2.82 -2.28 -0.83
C LEU A 18 -3.24 -1.37 0.31
N GLN A 19 -2.69 -1.61 1.50
CA GLN A 19 -2.83 -0.70 2.62
C GLN A 19 -1.69 0.33 2.57
N ILE A 20 -2.03 1.61 2.61
CA ILE A 20 -1.08 2.72 2.66
C ILE A 20 -1.22 3.45 3.99
N ALA A 21 -0.10 3.73 4.65
CA ALA A 21 -0.05 4.56 5.84
C ALA A 21 1.10 5.56 5.71
N SER A 22 0.78 6.87 5.74
CA SER A 22 1.80 7.91 5.82
C SER A 22 2.35 8.03 7.24
N LEU A 23 3.62 8.42 7.33
CA LEU A 23 4.26 8.73 8.60
C LEU A 23 3.75 10.06 9.18
N ARG A 24 3.73 10.14 10.50
CA ARG A 24 3.53 11.37 11.26
C ARG A 24 4.88 11.99 11.61
N HIS A 25 4.85 13.21 12.14
CA HIS A 25 6.06 13.90 12.61
C HIS A 25 6.79 13.14 13.73
N ASP A 26 6.04 12.44 14.58
CA ASP A 26 6.56 11.65 15.69
C ASP A 26 7.08 10.26 15.25
N GLY A 27 7.13 9.97 13.95
CA GLY A 27 7.55 8.69 13.40
C GLY A 27 6.50 7.58 13.48
N THR A 28 5.32 7.84 14.06
CA THR A 28 4.22 6.86 14.08
C THR A 28 3.47 6.83 12.74
N LEU A 29 2.85 5.70 12.42
CA LEU A 29 2.03 5.57 11.21
C LEU A 29 0.62 6.14 11.44
N ARG A 30 0.06 6.79 10.41
CA ARG A 30 -1.37 7.10 10.37
C ARG A 30 -2.20 5.81 10.22
N LYS A 31 -3.52 5.94 10.43
CA LYS A 31 -4.46 4.85 10.17
C LYS A 31 -4.29 4.40 8.70
N PRO A 32 -4.05 3.10 8.44
CA PRO A 32 -3.88 2.60 7.09
C PRO A 32 -5.18 2.78 6.29
N VAL A 33 -5.04 3.09 5.01
CA VAL A 33 -6.14 3.22 4.05
C VAL A 33 -5.97 2.15 2.98
N ILE A 34 -7.05 1.47 2.63
CA ILE A 34 -7.05 0.47 1.56
C ILE A 34 -7.24 1.19 0.23
N ILE A 35 -6.36 0.92 -0.72
CA ILE A 35 -6.32 1.48 -2.06
C ILE A 35 -5.94 0.40 -3.08
N TRP A 36 -6.15 0.69 -4.36
CA TRP A 36 -5.74 -0.19 -5.45
C TRP A 36 -4.33 0.16 -5.94
N VAL A 37 -3.60 -0.88 -6.33
CA VAL A 37 -2.22 -0.79 -6.81
C VAL A 37 -2.10 -1.43 -8.18
N VAL A 38 -1.28 -0.86 -9.04
CA VAL A 38 -0.88 -1.46 -10.31
C VAL A 38 0.62 -1.48 -10.44
N ARG A 39 1.11 -2.45 -11.22
CA ARG A 39 2.51 -2.57 -11.59
C ARG A 39 2.66 -2.16 -13.05
N VAL A 40 3.63 -1.30 -13.33
CA VAL A 40 4.05 -0.94 -14.70
C VAL A 40 5.56 -1.12 -14.75
N GLY A 41 6.05 -2.04 -15.59
CA GLY A 41 7.46 -2.44 -15.60
C GLY A 41 7.90 -2.95 -14.23
N ASP A 42 8.97 -2.37 -13.67
CA ASP A 42 9.51 -2.72 -12.35
C ASP A 42 9.12 -1.72 -11.25
N GLU A 43 8.01 -1.02 -11.45
CA GLU A 43 7.54 0.05 -10.58
C GLU A 43 6.08 -0.16 -10.19
N LEU A 44 5.73 0.38 -9.03
CA LEU A 44 4.40 0.25 -8.43
C LEU A 44 3.77 1.63 -8.29
N TYR A 45 2.51 1.71 -8.69
CA TYR A 45 1.74 2.94 -8.75
C TYR A 45 0.42 2.78 -8.03
N VAL A 46 0.00 3.85 -7.37
CA VAL A 46 -1.30 3.97 -6.72
C VAL A 46 -1.96 5.28 -7.10
N ARG A 47 -3.29 5.32 -7.02
CA ARG A 47 -4.05 6.49 -7.43
C ARG A 47 -5.21 6.78 -6.48
N SER A 48 -5.44 8.07 -6.24
CA SER A 48 -6.61 8.55 -5.51
C SER A 48 -7.78 8.77 -6.47
N VAL A 49 -8.84 7.96 -6.34
CA VAL A 49 -10.08 8.11 -7.13
C VAL A 49 -10.74 9.48 -6.89
N ASN A 50 -10.66 10.00 -5.66
CA ASN A 50 -11.19 11.33 -5.30
C ASN A 50 -10.17 12.46 -5.58
N GLY A 51 -9.21 12.22 -6.46
CA GLY A 51 -8.18 13.19 -6.80
C GLY A 51 -7.34 13.66 -5.61
N ARG A 52 -6.81 14.88 -5.73
CA ARG A 52 -5.83 15.47 -4.82
C ARG A 52 -6.41 15.94 -3.48
N THR A 53 -7.75 16.01 -3.37
CA THR A 53 -8.43 16.52 -2.17
C THR A 53 -8.56 15.47 -1.06
N SER A 54 -8.31 14.19 -1.36
CA SER A 54 -8.47 13.11 -0.41
C SER A 54 -7.54 13.24 0.81
N ALA A 55 -8.04 12.89 2.00
CA ALA A 55 -7.30 13.07 3.25
C ALA A 55 -5.99 12.27 3.29
N TRP A 56 -6.01 11.05 2.73
CA TRP A 56 -4.81 10.22 2.67
C TRP A 56 -3.79 10.78 1.66
N PHE A 57 -4.25 11.26 0.50
CA PHE A 57 -3.37 11.85 -0.52
C PHE A 57 -2.70 13.12 0.01
N ARG A 58 -3.44 13.97 0.72
CA ARG A 58 -2.85 15.13 1.43
C ARG A 58 -1.79 14.70 2.44
N GLY A 59 -2.05 13.66 3.22
CA GLY A 59 -1.08 13.13 4.19
C GLY A 59 0.19 12.59 3.52
N VAL A 60 0.03 11.87 2.42
CA VAL A 60 1.11 11.38 1.57
C VAL A 60 1.91 12.52 0.96
N ARG A 61 1.24 13.56 0.43
CA ARG A 61 1.90 14.72 -0.18
C ARG A 61 2.69 15.56 0.83
N THR A 62 2.20 15.72 2.06
CA THR A 62 2.90 16.52 3.09
C THR A 62 4.16 15.83 3.61
N ARG A 63 4.14 14.50 3.73
CA ARG A 63 5.23 13.76 4.40
C ARG A 63 6.11 12.99 3.44
N GLN A 64 5.57 12.61 2.29
CA GLN A 64 6.20 11.86 1.21
C GLN A 64 6.82 10.53 1.65
N GLU A 65 6.56 10.10 2.89
CA GLU A 65 7.10 8.86 3.45
C GLU A 65 6.02 8.10 4.19
N GLY A 66 6.11 6.78 4.13
CA GLY A 66 5.15 5.89 4.75
C GLY A 66 5.55 4.43 4.68
N GLN A 67 4.56 3.61 4.97
CA GLN A 67 4.61 2.17 4.86
C GLN A 67 3.44 1.69 4.02
N ILE A 68 3.71 0.68 3.20
CA ILE A 68 2.69 -0.07 2.46
C ILE A 68 2.63 -1.51 2.94
N ARG A 69 1.45 -2.12 2.79
CA ARG A 69 1.25 -3.56 3.02
C ARG A 69 0.36 -4.13 1.92
N ALA A 70 0.85 -5.15 1.20
CA ALA A 70 0.12 -5.81 0.13
C ALA A 70 0.71 -7.18 -0.17
N GLY A 71 -0.14 -8.19 -0.43
CA GLY A 71 0.33 -9.52 -0.82
C GLY A 71 1.29 -10.18 0.19
N GLY A 72 1.14 -9.88 1.48
CA GLY A 72 2.03 -10.35 2.54
C GLY A 72 3.37 -9.60 2.63
N VAL A 73 3.63 -8.62 1.77
CA VAL A 73 4.81 -7.75 1.83
C VAL A 73 4.48 -6.52 2.66
N VAL A 74 5.38 -6.17 3.59
CA VAL A 74 5.37 -4.90 4.31
C VAL A 74 6.64 -4.15 3.94
N LYS A 75 6.50 -2.94 3.39
CA LYS A 75 7.66 -2.15 2.95
C LYS A 75 7.48 -0.69 3.28
N ASP A 76 8.56 -0.10 3.75
CA ASP A 76 8.70 1.34 3.87
C ASP A 76 8.97 1.95 2.50
N VAL A 77 8.28 3.03 2.18
CA VAL A 77 8.34 3.66 0.86
C VAL A 77 8.39 5.18 0.97
N THR A 78 8.97 5.79 -0.06
CA THR A 78 8.81 7.19 -0.41
C THR A 78 7.73 7.31 -1.48
N PHE A 79 6.83 8.26 -1.28
CA PHE A 79 5.74 8.58 -2.19
C PHE A 79 6.15 9.73 -3.10
N VAL A 80 6.17 9.47 -4.40
CA VAL A 80 6.54 10.45 -5.42
C VAL A 80 5.33 10.72 -6.30
N GLU A 81 4.95 12.00 -6.46
CA GLU A 81 3.86 12.36 -7.38
C GLU A 81 4.30 12.07 -8.82
N GLU A 82 3.45 11.39 -9.57
CA GLU A 82 3.68 11.09 -10.99
C GLU A 82 2.76 11.96 -11.84
N SER A 83 3.34 12.63 -12.84
CA SER A 83 2.66 13.60 -13.69
C SER A 83 2.96 13.45 -15.17
N ASP A 84 3.87 12.54 -15.56
CA ASP A 84 4.14 12.24 -16.96
C ASP A 84 2.90 11.58 -17.60
N SER A 85 2.48 12.09 -18.76
CA SER A 85 1.30 11.60 -19.45
C SER A 85 1.48 10.19 -20.01
N ASN A 86 2.66 9.87 -20.55
CA ASN A 86 2.95 8.58 -21.17
C ASN A 86 2.95 7.44 -20.15
N ILE A 87 3.40 7.71 -18.92
CA ILE A 87 3.31 6.72 -17.84
C ILE A 87 1.89 6.63 -17.29
N ASN A 88 1.14 7.75 -17.22
CA ASN A 88 -0.26 7.71 -16.80
C ASN A 88 -1.11 6.88 -17.75
N ASP A 89 -0.90 6.96 -19.07
CA ASP A 89 -1.61 6.12 -20.05
C ASP A 89 -1.32 4.61 -19.84
N GLN A 90 -0.07 4.26 -19.50
CA GLN A 90 0.29 2.87 -19.17
C GLN A 90 -0.35 2.42 -17.85
N ILE A 91 -0.43 3.30 -16.87
CA ILE A 91 -1.10 3.05 -15.58
C ILE A 91 -2.60 2.85 -15.80
N ASP A 92 -3.23 3.63 -16.67
CA ASP A 92 -4.65 3.52 -17.02
C ASP A 92 -4.95 2.16 -17.65
N ALA A 93 -4.13 1.75 -18.62
CA ALA A 93 -4.23 0.42 -19.24
C ALA A 93 -4.04 -0.71 -18.20
N ALA A 94 -3.10 -0.55 -17.26
CA ALA A 94 -2.87 -1.51 -16.19
C ALA A 94 -4.07 -1.60 -15.23
N TYR A 95 -4.66 -0.48 -14.84
CA TYR A 95 -5.88 -0.46 -14.01
C TYR A 95 -7.05 -1.12 -14.73
N ALA A 96 -7.29 -0.74 -15.99
CA ALA A 96 -8.36 -1.29 -16.80
C ALA A 96 -8.22 -2.81 -16.97
N THR A 97 -7.00 -3.32 -17.14
CA THR A 97 -6.73 -4.76 -17.30
C THR A 97 -6.90 -5.52 -15.98
N LYS A 98 -6.23 -5.06 -14.92
CA LYS A 98 -6.19 -5.76 -13.63
C LYS A 98 -7.57 -5.82 -12.97
N TYR A 99 -8.30 -4.71 -13.02
CA TYR A 99 -9.59 -4.56 -12.34
C TYR A 99 -10.78 -4.68 -13.31
N ARG A 100 -10.60 -5.25 -14.52
CA ARG A 100 -11.65 -5.39 -15.55
C ARG A 100 -12.95 -6.07 -15.09
N ARG A 101 -12.90 -6.85 -14.00
CA ARG A 101 -14.05 -7.55 -13.44
C ARG A 101 -15.02 -6.62 -12.69
N TYR A 102 -14.56 -5.42 -12.32
CA TYR A 102 -15.39 -4.41 -11.65
C TYR A 102 -16.20 -3.63 -12.69
N ALA A 103 -17.27 -2.98 -12.24
CA ALA A 103 -18.14 -2.19 -13.10
C ALA A 103 -17.36 -1.10 -13.85
N ALA A 104 -17.69 -0.89 -15.13
CA ALA A 104 -17.04 0.11 -15.97
C ALA A 104 -17.11 1.53 -15.37
N SER A 105 -18.17 1.85 -14.63
CA SER A 105 -18.28 3.13 -13.91
C SER A 105 -17.18 3.34 -12.87
N ILE A 106 -16.79 2.29 -12.15
CA ILE A 106 -15.71 2.32 -11.16
C ILE A 106 -14.36 2.50 -11.87
N ILE A 107 -14.15 1.76 -12.96
CA ILE A 107 -12.93 1.89 -13.76
C ILE A 107 -12.81 3.29 -14.39
N ASN A 108 -13.90 3.82 -14.95
CA ASN A 108 -13.91 5.17 -15.52
C ASN A 108 -13.61 6.24 -14.46
N SER A 109 -13.99 6.03 -13.20
CA SER A 109 -13.64 6.95 -12.12
C SER A 109 -12.14 6.95 -11.79
N ILE A 110 -11.46 5.79 -11.87
CA ILE A 110 -10.03 5.69 -11.53
C ILE A 110 -9.11 6.15 -12.66
N ILE A 111 -9.55 6.08 -13.93
CA ILE A 111 -8.82 6.59 -15.11
C ILE A 111 -9.26 8.00 -15.51
N SER A 112 -10.06 8.67 -14.68
CA SER A 112 -10.49 10.04 -14.93
C SER A 112 -9.30 11.01 -14.81
N PRO A 113 -9.32 12.16 -15.53
CA PRO A 113 -8.26 13.17 -15.43
C PRO A 113 -8.02 13.65 -14.00
N GLU A 114 -9.08 13.76 -13.18
CA GLU A 114 -8.98 14.13 -11.78
C GLU A 114 -8.17 13.09 -10.98
N ALA A 115 -8.45 11.80 -11.19
CA ALA A 115 -7.70 10.73 -10.54
C ALA A 115 -6.26 10.66 -11.06
N CYS A 116 -6.03 10.83 -12.37
CA CYS A 116 -4.68 10.84 -12.96
C CYS A 116 -3.79 11.94 -12.38
N SER A 117 -4.37 13.09 -12.01
CA SER A 117 -3.65 14.18 -11.31
C SER A 117 -3.20 13.82 -9.88
N ALA A 118 -3.63 12.67 -9.37
CA ALA A 118 -3.36 12.15 -8.03
C ALA A 118 -2.71 10.75 -8.06
N THR A 119 -1.85 10.52 -9.05
CA THR A 119 -1.02 9.33 -9.16
C THR A 119 0.23 9.46 -8.29
N ILE A 120 0.55 8.39 -7.54
CA ILE A 120 1.73 8.28 -6.69
C ILE A 120 2.52 7.04 -7.10
N LYS A 121 3.81 7.24 -7.35
CA LYS A 121 4.81 6.18 -7.48
C LYS A 121 5.34 5.77 -6.11
N LEU A 122 5.46 4.46 -5.90
CA LEU A 122 5.97 3.85 -4.67
C LEU A 122 7.45 3.49 -4.83
N VAL A 123 8.32 4.24 -4.17
CA VAL A 123 9.77 4.01 -4.20
C VAL A 123 10.20 3.34 -2.90
N PRO A 124 10.84 2.16 -2.93
CA PRO A 124 11.19 1.45 -1.71
C PRO A 124 12.30 2.19 -0.97
N ARG A 125 12.11 2.38 0.33
CA ARG A 125 13.09 2.99 1.22
C ARG A 125 13.87 1.90 1.94
N SER A 126 15.19 2.09 2.01
CA SER A 126 16.03 1.35 2.94
C SER A 126 15.66 1.86 4.32
N THR A 127 14.99 1.05 5.13
CA THR A 127 15.15 1.24 6.56
C THR A 127 16.60 0.89 6.85
N SER A 128 17.43 1.90 7.06
CA SER A 128 18.64 1.70 7.86
C SER A 128 18.16 1.39 9.27
N SER A 129 17.68 0.16 9.44
CA SER A 129 17.51 -0.42 10.75
C SER A 129 18.92 -0.47 11.30
N GLN A 130 19.24 0.46 12.20
CA GLN A 130 20.38 0.35 13.10
C GLN A 130 20.13 -0.86 14.01
N PHE A 131 20.11 -2.06 13.43
CA PHE A 131 20.49 -3.25 14.14
C PHE A 131 22.00 -3.26 14.13
N ASN A 132 22.57 -2.43 15.01
CA ASN A 132 23.93 -2.59 15.47
C ASN A 132 24.06 -3.99 16.03
N ASN A 133 24.72 -4.85 15.23
CA ASN A 133 25.74 -5.79 15.66
C ASN A 133 25.72 -6.15 17.15
N CYS A 134 24.94 -7.16 17.52
CA CYS A 134 25.06 -7.88 18.79
C CYS A 134 24.66 -9.36 18.60
N TYR A 135 25.32 -10.06 17.68
CA TYR A 135 25.35 -11.53 17.69
C TYR A 135 26.79 -12.02 17.56
N ASN A 136 27.58 -11.77 18.60
CA ASN A 136 28.63 -12.69 18.97
C ASN A 136 28.52 -12.95 20.49
N VAL A 137 27.66 -13.90 20.85
CA VAL A 137 27.58 -14.46 22.19
C VAL A 137 27.78 -15.97 22.05
N PRO A 138 28.82 -16.57 22.67
CA PRO A 138 28.98 -18.02 22.66
C PRO A 138 27.86 -18.66 23.49
N SER A 139 27.21 -19.67 22.91
CA SER A 139 26.12 -20.42 23.52
C SER A 139 26.56 -21.14 24.81
N ARG A 140 25.99 -20.76 25.97
CA ARG A 140 25.96 -21.61 27.17
C ARG A 140 24.55 -22.16 27.36
N LYS A 141 24.45 -23.50 27.31
CA LYS A 141 23.24 -24.29 27.55
C LYS A 141 22.67 -24.01 28.95
N SER A 142 21.36 -23.76 29.04
CA SER A 142 20.63 -23.94 30.30
C SER A 142 19.19 -24.35 30.03
N LYS A 143 18.85 -25.56 30.51
CA LYS A 143 17.51 -26.12 30.59
C LYS A 143 16.64 -25.25 31.51
N ARG A 144 15.42 -24.93 31.12
CA ARG A 144 14.26 -24.91 32.03
C ARG A 144 12.93 -24.88 31.27
N SER A 145 12.07 -25.80 31.73
CA SER A 145 10.68 -26.05 31.41
C SER A 145 9.78 -24.83 31.69
N GLY A 146 8.75 -24.62 30.87
CA GLY A 146 7.74 -23.58 31.11
C GLY A 146 6.71 -23.44 29.99
N THR A 147 5.69 -24.30 30.03
CA THR A 147 4.28 -24.09 29.66
C THR A 147 3.93 -23.30 28.38
N LEU A 148 3.40 -24.02 27.38
CA LEU A 148 2.72 -23.45 26.20
C LEU A 148 1.46 -22.67 26.64
N TYR A 149 1.41 -21.39 26.31
CA TYR A 149 0.15 -20.64 26.16
C TYR A 149 -0.15 -20.49 24.67
N THR A 150 -1.15 -21.23 24.20
CA THR A 150 -1.69 -21.12 22.85
C THR A 150 -2.70 -19.97 22.81
N ALA A 151 -2.37 -18.87 22.15
CA ALA A 151 -3.33 -17.80 21.86
C ALA A 151 -4.17 -18.20 20.64
N PRO A 152 -5.52 -18.08 20.68
CA PRO A 152 -6.37 -18.37 19.53
C PRO A 152 -6.26 -17.28 18.45
N ALA A 153 -6.19 -17.71 17.20
CA ALA A 153 -6.19 -16.87 16.02
C ALA A 153 -7.52 -16.09 15.88
N PRO A 154 -7.51 -14.81 15.46
CA PRO A 154 -8.74 -14.11 15.11
C PRO A 154 -9.28 -14.63 13.77
N SER A 155 -10.53 -15.07 13.83
CA SER A 155 -11.37 -15.56 12.75
C SER A 155 -11.55 -14.54 11.61
N THR A 156 -11.28 -15.00 10.39
CA THR A 156 -11.73 -14.41 9.12
C THR A 156 -13.24 -14.58 8.97
N THR A 157 -14.02 -13.63 9.48
CA THR A 157 -15.42 -13.46 9.08
C THR A 157 -15.75 -11.97 9.13
N ASP A 158 -16.46 -11.49 8.10
CA ASP A 158 -16.88 -10.09 7.84
C ASP A 158 -15.89 -9.19 7.08
N TYR A 159 -15.64 -9.54 5.81
CA TYR A 159 -15.02 -8.65 4.81
C TYR A 159 -15.88 -8.43 3.55
N LEU A 160 -17.22 -8.54 3.67
CA LEU A 160 -18.15 -8.24 2.57
C LEU A 160 -19.15 -7.10 2.87
N SER A 161 -19.00 -6.37 3.98
CA SER A 161 -19.91 -5.27 4.34
C SER A 161 -19.36 -3.86 4.03
N LEU A 162 -18.05 -3.69 3.79
CA LEU A 162 -17.46 -2.34 3.64
C LEU A 162 -17.45 -1.79 2.20
N ILE A 163 -17.66 -2.62 1.17
CA ILE A 163 -17.72 -2.16 -0.22
C ILE A 163 -19.01 -1.35 -0.46
N THR A 164 -20.10 -1.67 0.24
CA THR A 164 -21.38 -0.95 0.14
C THR A 164 -21.37 0.38 0.90
N VAL A 165 -20.64 0.48 2.02
CA VAL A 165 -20.64 1.70 2.86
C VAL A 165 -19.87 2.86 2.22
N CYS A 166 -18.81 2.62 1.45
CA CYS A 166 -18.14 3.72 0.72
C CYS A 166 -18.93 4.21 -0.50
N TYR A 167 -19.76 3.38 -1.11
CA TYR A 167 -20.63 3.81 -2.23
C TYR A 167 -21.86 4.58 -1.74
N LEU A 168 -22.39 4.26 -0.55
CA LEU A 168 -23.58 4.93 0.01
C LEU A 168 -23.32 6.34 0.58
N ILE A 169 -22.08 6.71 0.94
CA ILE A 169 -21.80 8.06 1.43
C ILE A 169 -21.83 9.12 0.30
N ARG A 170 -21.89 8.72 -0.98
CA ARG A 170 -21.95 9.63 -2.14
C ARG A 170 -23.36 9.87 -2.70
N ALA A 171 -24.42 9.41 -2.02
CA ALA A 171 -25.81 9.67 -2.41
C ALA A 171 -26.49 10.83 -1.63
N CYS A 172 -25.81 11.44 -0.65
CA CYS A 172 -26.29 12.61 0.09
C CYS A 172 -25.18 13.67 0.21
N SER A 173 -24.92 14.42 -0.86
CA SER A 173 -24.40 15.80 -0.82
C SER A 173 -24.51 16.41 -2.21
#